data_AF-L9XNT9-F1
#
_entry.id   AF-L9XNT9-F1
#
_cell.length_a   1.000
_cell.length_b   1.000
_cell.length_c   1.000
_cell.angle_alpha   90.00
_cell.angle_beta   90.00
_cell.angle_gamma   90.00
#
_symmetry.space_group_name_H-M   'P 1'
#
loop_
_entity.id
_entity.type
_entity.pdbx_description
1 polymer ?
#
loop_
_entity_poly.entity_id
_entity_poly.type
_entity_poly.pdbx_seq_one_letter_code
_entity_poly.pdbx_strand_id
1 'polypeptide(L)' 'YYSSEINHGRLYPNLDTLVNKGFVEKGELDRRTNYYAITDEGDTAIQERREWESQYVDL' A
#
# COMPACT_ATOMS: atom_id res chain seq x y z
N TYR A 1 15.32 -6.30 8.18
CA TYR A 1 14.79 -6.98 6.99
C TYR A 1 13.64 -7.87 7.40
N TYR A 2 12.40 -7.47 7.10
CA TYR A 2 11.19 -8.21 7.46
C TYR A 2 11.04 -9.46 6.56
N SER A 3 11.79 -10.52 6.87
CA SER A 3 11.55 -11.87 6.32
C SER A 3 10.56 -12.64 7.19
N SER A 4 9.42 -12.02 7.51
CA SER A 4 8.25 -12.76 7.99
C SER A 4 7.43 -13.17 6.76
N GLU A 5 7.08 -14.45 6.68
CA GLU A 5 6.19 -14.97 5.64
C GLU A 5 4.93 -14.10 5.58
N ILE A 6 4.68 -13.49 4.42
CA ILE A 6 3.54 -12.59 4.26
C ILE A 6 2.29 -13.45 4.27
N ASN A 7 1.46 -13.27 5.30
CA ASN A 7 0.19 -13.97 5.39
C ASN A 7 -0.77 -13.44 4.29
N HIS A 8 -0.98 -14.26 3.26
CA HIS A 8 -1.83 -13.93 2.11
C HIS A 8 -3.28 -13.62 2.51
N GLY A 9 -3.77 -14.21 3.62
CA GLY A 9 -5.10 -13.93 4.16
C GLY A 9 -5.28 -12.50 4.67
N ARG A 10 -4.19 -11.76 4.92
CA ARG A 10 -4.23 -10.33 5.28
C ARG A 10 -3.71 -9.43 4.17
N LEU A 11 -2.86 -9.94 3.28
CA LEU A 11 -2.30 -9.17 2.18
C LEU A 11 -3.39 -8.64 1.23
N TYR A 12 -4.20 -9.53 0.66
CA TYR A 12 -5.21 -9.13 -0.32
C TYR A 12 -6.29 -8.22 0.27
N PRO A 13 -6.85 -8.48 1.48
CA PRO A 13 -7.79 -7.54 2.10
C PRO A 13 -7.21 -6.15 2.33
N ASN A 14 -5.93 -6.05 2.70
CA ASN A 14 -5.26 -4.76 2.88
C ASN A 14 -5.08 -4.05 1.54
N LEU A 15 -4.65 -4.76 0.49
CA LEU A 15 -4.52 -4.19 -0.86
C LEU A 15 -5.88 -3.73 -1.41
N ASP A 16 -6.93 -4.53 -1.26
CA ASP A 16 -8.29 -4.14 -1.68
C ASP A 16 -8.78 -2.92 -0.89
N THR A 17 -8.41 -2.80 0.38
CA THR A 17 -8.71 -1.58 1.15
C THR A 17 -8.01 -0.36 0.58
N LEU A 18 -6.75 -0.46 0.18
CA LEU A 18 -6.01 0.65 -0.43
C LEU A 18 -6.57 1.02 -1.81
N VAL A 19 -7.01 0.03 -2.59
CA VAL A 19 -7.72 0.24 -3.86
C VAL A 19 -9.03 0.96 -3.64
N ASN A 20 -9.84 0.50 -2.69
CA ASN A 20 -11.13 1.14 -2.36
C ASN A 20 -10.97 2.59 -1.87
N LYS A 21 -9.81 2.91 -1.27
CA LYS A 21 -9.47 4.27 -0.83
C LYS A 21 -8.84 5.14 -1.93
N GLY A 22 -8.55 4.57 -3.10
CA GLY A 22 -7.94 5.28 -4.23
C GLY A 22 -6.44 5.55 -4.08
N PHE A 23 -5.76 4.94 -3.11
CA PHE A 23 -4.31 5.11 -2.90
C PHE A 23 -3.46 4.17 -3.77
N VAL A 24 -4.10 3.13 -4.30
CA VAL A 24 -3.46 2.13 -5.15
C VAL A 24 -4.44 1.80 -6.27
N GLU A 25 -3.95 1.70 -7.49
CA GLU A 25 -4.70 1.12 -8.60
C GLU A 25 -4.39 -0.38 -8.72
N LYS A 26 -5.41 -1.16 -9.09
CA LYS A 26 -5.26 -2.57 -9.41
C LYS A 26 -5.47 -2.78 -10.90
N GLY A 27 -4.55 -3.49 -11.53
CA GLY A 27 -4.72 -3.97 -12.89
C GLY A 27 -4.40 -5.45 -13.04
N GLU A 28 -4.69 -5.97 -14.22
CA GLU A 28 -4.45 -7.36 -14.59
C GLU A 28 -3.27 -7.41 -15.56
N LEU A 29 -2.20 -8.14 -15.18
CA LEU A 29 -1.09 -8.43 -16.10
C LEU A 29 -1.42 -9.64 -16.98
N ASP A 30 -2.08 -10.63 -16.39
CA ASP A 30 -2.66 -11.80 -17.06
C ASP A 30 -3.81 -12.39 -16.23
N ARG A 31 -4.49 -13.42 -16.75
CA ARG A 31 -5.66 -14.08 -16.13
C ARG A 31 -5.46 -14.62 -14.71
N ARG A 32 -4.23 -14.67 -14.21
CA ARG A 32 -3.85 -15.19 -12.90
C ARG A 32 -2.99 -14.20 -12.09
N THR A 33 -2.50 -13.13 -12.71
CA THR A 33 -1.56 -12.19 -12.10
C THR A 33 -2.14 -10.78 -12.10
N ASN A 34 -2.46 -10.28 -10.91
CA ASN A 34 -2.80 -8.87 -10.70
C ASN A 34 -1.52 -8.07 -10.40
N TYR A 35 -1.46 -6.84 -10.89
CA TYR A 35 -0.50 -5.84 -10.44
C TYR A 35 -1.20 -4.76 -9.63
N TYR A 36 -0.42 -4.09 -8.79
CA TYR A 36 -0.87 -2.98 -7.97
C TYR A 36 0.16 -1.86 -8.12
N ALA A 37 -0.30 -0.65 -8.44
CA ALA A 37 0.56 0.52 -8.57
C ALA A 37 0.05 1.63 -7.65
N ILE A 38 0.96 2.39 -7.06
CA ILE A 38 0.60 3.53 -6.22
C ILE A 38 0.04 4.65 -7.11
N THR A 39 -1.00 5.33 -6.64
CA THR A 39 -1.55 6.52 -7.30
C THR A 39 -0.83 7.77 -6.79
N ASP A 40 -1.02 8.91 -7.46
CA ASP A 40 -0.48 10.20 -7.01
C ASP A 40 -1.02 10.58 -5.63
N GLU A 41 -2.30 10.28 -5.35
CA GLU A 41 -2.91 10.46 -4.03
C GLU A 41 -2.28 9.53 -2.98
N GLY A 42 -1.96 8.30 -3.36
CA GLY A 42 -1.26 7.35 -2.50
C GLY A 42 0.13 7.82 -2.12
N ASP A 43 0.90 8.35 -3.09
CA ASP A 43 2.24 8.88 -2.82
C ASP A 43 2.17 10.10 -1.89
N THR A 44 1.24 11.01 -2.16
CA THR A 44 0.98 12.18 -1.30
C THR A 44 0.69 11.76 0.14
N ALA A 45 -0.21 10.78 0.34
CA ALA A 45 -0.56 10.29 1.67
C ALA A 45 0.64 9.66 2.41
N ILE A 46 1.56 9.02 1.70
CA ILE A 46 2.81 8.51 2.28
C ILE A 46 3.72 9.65 2.71
N GLN A 47 3.85 10.71 1.91
CA GLN A 47 4.67 11.86 2.28
C GLN A 47 4.09 12.57 3.51
N GLU A 48 2.79 12.86 3.52
CA GLU A 48 2.10 13.46 4.68
C GLU A 48 2.31 12.64 5.96
N ARG A 49 2.22 11.31 5.82
CA ARG A 49 2.48 10.40 6.94
C ARG A 49 3.92 10.50 7.44
N ARG A 50 4.90 10.54 6.55
CA ARG A 50 6.33 10.67 6.91
C ARG A 50 6.64 12.02 7.55
N GLU A 51 6.05 13.09 7.04
CA GLU A 51 6.18 14.43 7.62
C GLU A 51 5.62 14.46 9.05
N TRP A 52 4.43 13.88 9.25
CA TRP A 52 3.85 13.72 10.58
C TRP A 52 4.74 12.87 11.50
N GLU A 53 5.24 11.73 11.03
CA GLU A 53 6.13 10.87 11.82
C GLU A 53 7.40 11.62 12.24
N SER A 54 8.02 12.37 11.31
CA SER A 54 9.21 13.16 11.59
C SER A 54 8.98 14.28 12.61
N GLN A 55 7.75 14.76 12.76
CA GLN A 55 7.41 15.83 13.69
C GLN A 55 7.03 15.33 15.08
N TYR A 56 6.48 14.12 15.18
CA TYR A 56 5.80 13.66 16.39
C TYR A 56 6.26 12.31 16.93
N VAL A 57 7.11 11.57 16.21
CA VAL A 57 7.60 10.25 16.62
C VAL A 57 9.13 10.29 16.71
N ASP A 58 9.67 10.16 17.91
CA ASP A 58 11.08 9.84 18.11
C ASP A 58 11.30 8.37 17.73
N LEU A 59 12.07 8.12 16.66
CA LEU A 59 12.43 6.79 16.15
C LEU A 59 13.73 6.26 16.77
#